data_AF-A0A142EGG8-F1
#
_entry.id   AF-A0A142EGG8-F1
#
_cell.length_a   1.000
_cell.length_b   1.000
_cell.length_c   1.000
_cell.angle_alpha   90.00
_cell.angle_beta   90.00
_cell.angle_gamma   90.00
#
_symmetry.space_group_name_H-M   'P 1'
#
loop_
_entity.id
_entity.type
_entity.pdbx_description
1 polymer ?
#
loop_
_entity_poly.entity_id
_entity_poly.type
_entity_poly.pdbx_seq_one_letter_code
_entity_poly.pdbx_strand_id
1 'polypeptide(L)' 'TDILAAFRVTPQPGVPPEEAGAAVAAESSTGTWTTVWTDGLTSLDRYKGRCYHIEPVAGEENQYIAYVAYPLDLFE' A
#
# COMPACT_ATOMS: atom_id res chain seq x y z
N THR A 1 14.06 -7.44 5.28
CA THR A 1 14.46 -6.11 5.76
C THR A 1 13.66 -5.15 4.94
N ASP A 2 13.01 -4.19 5.59
CA ASP A 2 11.94 -3.44 4.95
C ASP A 2 12.26 -1.94 5.00
N ILE A 3 11.93 -1.23 3.91
CA ILE A 3 11.79 0.22 3.91
C ILE A 3 10.37 0.56 4.35
N LEU A 4 10.23 1.50 5.28
CA LEU A 4 8.93 1.91 5.81
C LEU A 4 8.59 3.32 5.33
N ALA A 5 7.35 3.50 4.89
CA ALA A 5 6.79 4.81 4.52
C ALA A 5 5.48 5.06 5.28
N ALA A 6 5.27 6.33 5.65
CA ALA A 6 4.02 6.80 6.24
C ALA A 6 3.39 7.83 5.31
N PHE A 7 2.25 7.49 4.70
CA PHE A 7 1.55 8.36 3.77
C PHE A 7 0.35 9.01 4.45
N ARG A 8 0.23 10.35 4.34
CA ARG A 8 -1.03 11.04 4.64
C ARG A 8 -1.97 10.87 3.45
N VAL A 9 -3.00 10.06 3.61
CA VAL A 9 -3.98 9.71 2.57
C VAL A 9 -5.31 10.38 2.87
N THR A 10 -5.93 10.95 1.83
CA THR A 10 -7.31 11.45 1.84
C THR A 10 -8.11 10.66 0.79
N PRO A 11 -8.84 9.60 1.18
CA PRO A 11 -9.63 8.81 0.23
C PRO A 11 -10.76 9.66 -0.38
N GLN A 12 -11.14 9.33 -1.62
CA GLN A 12 -12.37 9.88 -2.20
C GLN A 12 -13.61 9.41 -1.41
N PRO A 13 -14.71 10.19 -1.39
CA PRO A 13 -15.94 9.78 -0.72
C PRO A 13 -16.40 8.39 -1.17
N GLY A 14 -16.70 7.51 -0.20
CA GLY A 14 -17.12 6.13 -0.46
C GLY A 14 -15.98 5.12 -0.65
N VAL A 15 -14.73 5.55 -0.69
CA VAL A 15 -13.56 4.65 -0.70
C VAL A 15 -13.12 4.37 0.73
N PRO A 16 -13.07 3.09 1.17
CA PRO A 16 -12.54 2.74 2.48
C PRO A 16 -11.05 3.12 2.62
N PRO A 17 -10.59 3.60 3.79
CA PRO A 17 -9.18 3.90 4.00
C PRO A 17 -8.28 2.68 3.82
N GLU A 18 -8.76 1.47 4.11
CA GLU A 18 -8.06 0.21 3.88
C GLU A 18 -7.79 -0.03 2.40
N GLU A 19 -8.78 0.22 1.54
CA GLU A 19 -8.63 0.09 0.09
C GLU A 19 -7.67 1.15 -0.45
N ALA A 20 -7.78 2.40 0.02
CA ALA A 20 -6.86 3.46 -0.38
C ALA A 20 -5.41 3.13 0.03
N GLY A 21 -5.19 2.62 1.24
CA GLY A 21 -3.87 2.18 1.70
C GLY A 21 -3.34 0.97 0.94
N ALA A 22 -4.20 -0.01 0.64
CA ALA A 22 -3.85 -1.17 -0.17
C ALA A 22 -3.49 -0.78 -1.62
N ALA A 23 -4.24 0.14 -2.23
CA ALA A 23 -3.96 0.66 -3.57
C ALA A 23 -2.63 1.40 -3.63
N VAL A 24 -2.32 2.26 -2.64
CA VAL A 24 -1.00 2.90 -2.51
C VAL A 24 0.09 1.84 -2.43
N ALA A 25 -0.06 0.84 -1.56
CA ALA A 25 0.94 -0.21 -1.40
C ALA A 25 1.14 -1.04 -2.67
N ALA A 26 0.06 -1.38 -3.38
CA ALA A 26 0.10 -2.19 -4.58
C ALA A 26 0.77 -1.47 -5.75
N GLU A 27 0.28 -0.27 -6.12
CA GLU A 27 0.74 0.48 -7.30
C GLU A 27 2.12 1.11 -7.11
N SER A 28 2.61 1.24 -5.86
CA SER A 28 3.98 1.67 -5.56
C SER A 28 4.97 0.50 -5.40
N SER A 29 4.53 -0.75 -5.59
CA SER A 29 5.42 -1.91 -5.60
C SER A 29 5.30 -2.72 -6.90
N THR A 30 4.20 -3.43 -7.10
CA THR A 30 4.11 -4.52 -8.09
C THR A 30 2.71 -4.73 -8.66
N GLY A 31 1.68 -4.12 -8.08
CA GLY A 31 0.29 -4.31 -8.50
C GLY A 31 -0.10 -3.43 -9.67
N THR A 32 -1.21 -3.80 -10.32
CA THR A 32 -1.92 -2.97 -11.30
C THR A 32 -3.43 -3.20 -11.15
N TRP A 33 -4.25 -2.46 -11.89
CA TRP A 33 -5.72 -2.40 -11.75
C TRP A 33 -6.49 -3.69 -12.05
N THR A 34 -5.84 -4.70 -12.63
CA THR A 34 -6.45 -6.02 -12.90
C THR A 34 -5.44 -7.13 -12.67
N THR A 35 -5.93 -8.34 -12.40
CA THR A 35 -5.07 -9.50 -12.16
C THR A 35 -4.27 -9.84 -13.41
N VAL A 36 -2.98 -10.14 -13.23
CA VAL A 36 -2.09 -10.57 -14.30
C VAL A 36 -1.55 -11.95 -13.98
N TRP A 37 -1.60 -12.87 -14.96
CA TRP A 37 -1.14 -14.25 -14.76
C TRP A 37 0.37 -14.33 -14.48
N THR A 38 1.13 -13.31 -14.91
CA THR A 38 2.58 -13.22 -14.71
C THR A 38 2.99 -13.10 -13.25
N ASP A 39 2.06 -12.74 -12.36
CA ASP A 39 2.29 -12.81 -10.92
C ASP A 39 2.72 -14.21 -10.47
N GLY A 40 2.25 -15.26 -11.15
CA GLY A 40 2.63 -16.65 -10.90
C GLY A 40 4.04 -17.03 -11.35
N LEU A 41 4.75 -16.15 -12.06
CA LEU A 41 6.16 -16.35 -12.45
C LEU A 41 7.15 -15.89 -11.37
N THR A 42 6.66 -15.20 -10.33
CA THR A 42 7.47 -14.69 -9.22
C THR A 42 6.80 -14.99 -7.88
N SER A 43 7.46 -14.64 -6.77
CA SER A 43 6.86 -14.74 -5.44
C SER A 43 6.30 -13.38 -5.02
N LEU A 44 5.00 -13.17 -5.23
CA LEU A 44 4.32 -11.96 -4.74
C LEU A 44 4.50 -11.78 -3.23
N ASP A 45 4.53 -12.87 -2.45
CA ASP A 45 4.76 -12.78 -1.01
C ASP A 45 6.12 -12.18 -0.66
N ARG A 46 7.14 -12.36 -1.51
CA ARG A 46 8.44 -11.72 -1.32
C ARG A 46 8.43 -10.25 -1.73
N TYR A 47 7.78 -9.90 -2.84
CA TYR A 47 7.96 -8.60 -3.49
C TYR A 47 6.82 -7.59 -3.30
N LYS A 48 5.64 -8.01 -2.83
CA LYS A 48 4.53 -7.07 -2.63
C LYS A 48 4.81 -6.09 -1.48
N GLY A 49 4.61 -4.81 -1.75
CA GLY A 49 4.44 -3.79 -0.72
C GLY A 49 3.20 -4.08 0.12
N ARG A 50 3.22 -3.72 1.40
CA ARG A 50 2.14 -4.07 2.34
C ARG A 50 1.75 -2.88 3.18
N CYS A 51 0.50 -2.43 3.05
CA CYS A 51 -0.11 -1.58 4.06
C CYS A 51 -0.39 -2.44 5.29
N TYR A 52 0.32 -2.19 6.39
CA TYR A 52 0.25 -3.03 7.60
C TYR A 52 -0.45 -2.33 8.77
N HIS A 53 -0.60 -1.01 8.71
CA HIS A 53 -1.31 -0.24 9.72
C HIS A 53 -1.92 1.01 9.11
N ILE A 54 -3.10 1.39 9.59
CA ILE A 54 -3.78 2.63 9.23
C ILE A 54 -4.35 3.23 10.50
N GLU A 55 -4.12 4.53 10.69
CA GLU A 55 -4.69 5.29 11.81
C GLU A 55 -5.32 6.60 11.31
N PRO A 56 -6.42 7.07 11.92
CA PRO A 56 -7.00 8.35 11.60
C PRO A 56 -6.08 9.49 12.05
N VAL A 57 -6.06 10.58 11.28
CA VAL A 57 -5.38 11.81 11.69
C VAL A 57 -6.26 12.56 12.70
N ALA A 58 -5.73 12.81 13.89
CA ALA A 58 -6.45 13.59 14.91
C ALA A 58 -6.80 15.00 14.40
N GLY A 59 -8.08 15.37 14.51
CA GLY A 59 -8.60 16.67 14.08
C GLY A 59 -9.03 16.74 12.61
N GLU A 60 -8.88 15.67 11.83
CA GLU A 60 -9.31 15.59 10.44
C GLU A 60 -10.37 14.49 10.27
N GLU A 61 -11.45 14.78 9.54
CA GLU A 61 -12.58 13.83 9.41
C GLU A 61 -12.35 12.71 8.39
N ASN A 62 -11.54 12.95 7.36
CA ASN A 62 -11.33 12.01 6.25
C ASN A 62 -9.84 11.87 5.85
N GLN A 63 -8.94 12.01 6.83
CA GLN A 63 -7.50 11.82 6.61
C GLN A 63 -6.94 10.74 7.51
N TYR A 64 -6.00 9.98 6.94
CA TYR A 64 -5.42 8.80 7.56
C TYR A 64 -3.91 8.79 7.33
N ILE A 65 -3.17 8.16 8.25
CA ILE A 65 -1.80 7.75 8.00
C ILE A 65 -1.81 6.27 7.64
N ALA A 66 -1.41 5.95 6.40
CA ALA A 66 -1.22 4.58 5.93
C ALA A 66 0.26 4.22 6.00
N TYR A 67 0.59 3.20 6.78
CA TYR A 67 1.95 2.71 6.94
C TYR A 67 2.21 1.56 5.98
N VAL A 68 3.17 1.74 5.09
CA VAL A 68 3.52 0.78 4.03
C VAL A 68 4.93 0.26 4.25
N ALA A 69 5.09 -1.07 4.20
CA ALA A 69 6.37 -1.75 4.23
C ALA A 69 6.72 -2.25 2.82
N TYR A 70 7.95 -1.95 2.38
CA TYR A 70 8.51 -2.39 1.10
C TYR A 70 9.70 -3.32 1.32
N PRO A 71 9.74 -4.50 0.70
CA PRO A 71 10.92 -5.36 0.72
C PRO A 71 12.15 -4.63 0.16
N LEU A 72 13.30 -4.74 0.85
CA LEU A 72 14.55 -4.09 0.42
C LEU A 72 14.95 -4.46 -1.01
N ASP A 73 14.69 -5.69 -1.45
CA ASP A 73 15.04 -6.21 -2.77
C ASP A 73 14.31 -5.51 -3.95
N LEU A 74 13.37 -4.59 -3.67
CA LEU A 74 12.74 -3.76 -4.69
C LEU A 74 13.60 -2.57 -5.16
N PHE A 75 14.68 -2.25 -4.42
CA PHE A 75 15.47 -1.04 -4.63
C PHE A 75 16.90 -1.39 -5.09
N GLU A 76 17.46 -0.52 -5.94
CA GLU A 76 18.83 -0.63 -6.50
C GLU A 76 19.93 -0.43 -5.46
#